data_AF-A0A061DF91-F1
#
_entry.id   AF-A0A061DF91-F1
#
_cell.length_a   1.000
_cell.length_b   1.000
_cell.length_c   1.000
_cell.angle_alpha   90.00
_cell.angle_beta   90.00
_cell.angle_gamma   90.00
#
_symmetry.space_group_name_H-M   'P 1'
#
loop_
_entity.id
_entity.type
_entity.pdbx_description
1 polymer ?
#
loop_
_entity_poly.entity_id
_entity_poly.type
_entity_poly.pdbx_seq_one_letter_code
_entity_poly.pdbx_strand_id
1 'polypeptide(L)'
;MREAWLGFSLVIIAYLIELASSTVVLKPFSLSFTDLPAKFARGMNNSGVCGALEVADPLDACTPLRNEFSSNRTDPVKLALIIRGDCSFEEKIRNAQRGGFSAAIVYDDRNGGNLVYMMMNPKGIEVQAVFVSKSAGEFLKDHAKGEMGECCIYAQQNGRAWTVFAICFLSLVVIAVFLVIAFIAPRSLSNWRGRNSVRSVDTKMVEALPRVTFSSARLSQCCTGETCAICLEDYEDGEILKVLPCQH
;
A
#
# COMPACT_ATOMS: atom_id res chain seq x y z
N MET A 1 5.98 27.27 -9.33
CA MET A 1 5.31 26.01 -9.70
C MET A 1 6.17 25.08 -10.57
N ARG A 2 7.10 25.57 -11.42
CA ARG A 2 8.03 24.72 -12.20
C ARG A 2 9.07 23.98 -11.36
N GLU A 3 9.63 24.63 -10.33
CA GLU A 3 10.67 24.05 -9.47
C GLU A 3 10.20 22.82 -8.67
N ALA A 4 8.93 22.79 -8.26
CA ALA A 4 8.36 21.67 -7.52
C ALA A 4 8.15 20.41 -8.39
N TRP A 5 7.88 20.60 -9.69
CA TRP A 5 7.72 19.51 -10.65
C TRP A 5 9.05 18.87 -11.06
N LEU A 6 10.11 19.68 -11.16
CA LEU A 6 11.47 19.21 -11.44
C LEU A 6 12.03 18.38 -10.27
N GLY A 7 11.81 18.82 -9.03
CA GLY A 7 12.20 18.04 -7.84
C GLY A 7 11.47 16.70 -7.76
N PHE A 8 10.16 16.67 -8.04
CA PHE A 8 9.38 15.44 -8.03
C PHE A 8 9.80 14.46 -9.14
N SER A 9 10.11 14.97 -10.34
CA SER A 9 10.59 14.15 -11.46
C SER A 9 11.95 13.53 -11.20
N LEU A 10 12.88 14.25 -10.55
CA LEU A 10 14.21 13.73 -10.24
C LEU A 10 14.18 12.66 -9.14
N VAL A 11 13.27 12.79 -8.16
CA VAL A 11 13.04 11.76 -7.14
C VAL A 11 12.43 10.50 -7.74
N ILE A 12 11.50 10.63 -8.70
CA ILE A 12 10.92 9.47 -9.42
C ILE A 12 11.98 8.78 -10.29
N ILE A 13 12.84 9.54 -10.98
CA ILE A 13 13.93 8.99 -11.79
C ILE A 13 14.99 8.28 -10.92
N ALA A 14 15.34 8.84 -9.76
CA ALA A 14 16.23 8.18 -8.80
C ALA A 14 15.61 6.90 -8.22
N TYR A 15 14.29 6.90 -7.94
CA TYR A 15 13.55 5.72 -7.47
C TYR A 15 13.41 4.63 -8.55
N LEU A 16 13.56 4.99 -9.83
CA LEU A 16 13.56 4.04 -10.96
C LEU A 16 14.96 3.52 -11.32
N ILE A 17 16.05 4.10 -10.77
CA ILE A 17 17.44 3.75 -11.14
C ILE A 17 18.10 2.77 -10.16
N GLU A 18 17.57 2.59 -8.94
CA GLU A 18 18.01 1.48 -8.09
C GLU A 18 17.18 0.24 -8.36
N LEU A 19 17.72 -0.67 -9.18
CA LEU A 19 17.68 -2.12 -9.00
C LEU A 19 18.49 -2.81 -10.12
N ALA A 20 19.80 -2.56 -10.13
CA ALA A 20 20.73 -3.53 -10.72
C ALA A 20 21.01 -4.60 -9.66
N SER A 21 20.05 -5.49 -9.43
CA SER A 21 20.23 -6.65 -8.57
C SER A 21 20.66 -7.85 -9.41
N SER A 22 21.95 -8.18 -9.41
CA SER A 22 22.40 -9.51 -9.86
C SER A 22 22.29 -10.47 -8.68
N THR A 23 21.36 -11.41 -8.75
CA THR A 23 21.26 -12.50 -7.77
C THR A 23 21.64 -13.81 -8.46
N VAL A 24 22.83 -14.33 -8.16
CA VAL A 24 23.21 -15.70 -8.53
C VAL A 24 22.90 -16.58 -7.32
N VAL A 25 21.84 -17.38 -7.43
CA VAL A 25 21.40 -18.31 -6.36
C VAL A 25 21.75 -19.73 -6.78
N LEU A 26 22.57 -20.39 -5.97
CA LEU A 26 22.79 -21.83 -6.05
C LEU A 26 23.01 -22.39 -4.64
N LYS A 27 21.91 -22.72 -3.95
CA LYS A 27 21.88 -23.54 -2.73
C LYS A 27 20.58 -24.35 -2.80
N PRO A 28 20.70 -25.68 -2.73
CA PRO A 28 20.12 -26.63 -3.68
C PRO A 28 18.61 -26.40 -3.84
N PHE A 29 18.18 -25.94 -5.02
CA PHE A 29 16.77 -25.77 -5.40
C PHE A 29 15.85 -25.12 -4.35
N SER A 30 15.95 -23.81 -4.15
CA SER A 30 14.84 -23.03 -3.59
C SER A 30 13.74 -22.85 -4.66
N LEU A 31 13.03 -23.93 -4.99
CA LEU A 31 11.89 -23.90 -5.93
C LEU A 31 10.59 -23.74 -5.14
N SER A 32 9.93 -22.60 -5.30
CA SER A 32 8.62 -22.37 -4.70
C SER A 32 7.53 -22.87 -5.64
N PHE A 33 6.61 -23.68 -5.11
CA PHE A 33 5.42 -24.12 -5.84
C PHE A 33 4.20 -23.40 -5.31
N THR A 34 3.23 -23.12 -6.20
CA THR A 34 1.92 -22.64 -5.77
C THR A 34 1.22 -23.74 -5.00
N ASP A 35 0.86 -23.47 -3.76
CA ASP A 35 0.15 -24.39 -2.89
C ASP A 35 -1.19 -23.80 -2.40
N LEU A 36 -2.11 -24.68 -2.04
CA LEU A 36 -3.32 -24.33 -1.29
C LEU A 36 -3.25 -24.97 0.11
N PRO A 37 -3.16 -24.18 1.19
CA PRO A 37 -3.15 -24.74 2.53
C PRO A 37 -4.51 -25.34 2.88
N ALA A 38 -4.51 -26.43 3.65
CA ALA A 38 -5.71 -26.89 4.35
C ALA A 38 -6.22 -25.76 5.25
N LYS A 39 -7.54 -25.57 5.28
CA LYS A 39 -8.19 -24.49 6.04
C LYS A 39 -8.21 -24.76 7.55
N PHE A 40 -7.14 -25.30 8.14
CA PHE A 40 -7.08 -25.66 9.56
C PHE A 40 -5.63 -25.66 10.07
N ALA A 41 -4.99 -24.51 10.09
CA ALA A 41 -3.71 -24.35 10.79
C ALA A 41 -3.95 -23.62 12.10
N ARG A 42 -3.87 -24.32 13.24
CA ARG A 42 -3.68 -23.68 14.54
C ARG A 42 -2.20 -23.36 14.67
N GLY A 43 -1.91 -22.12 15.07
CA GLY A 43 -0.57 -21.52 15.03
C GLY A 43 0.51 -22.37 15.69
N MET A 44 1.35 -22.97 14.86
CA MET A 44 2.76 -23.09 15.18
C MET A 44 3.44 -21.87 14.58
N ASN A 45 4.34 -21.26 15.36
CA ASN A 45 5.00 -19.97 15.16
C ASN A 45 5.06 -19.48 13.70
N ASN A 46 4.82 -18.19 13.48
CA ASN A 46 4.70 -17.46 12.19
C ASN A 46 5.83 -17.67 11.14
N SER A 47 6.72 -18.63 11.31
CA SER A 47 7.88 -18.94 10.47
C SER A 47 7.70 -20.11 9.48
N GLY A 48 6.60 -20.88 9.54
CA GLY A 48 6.44 -22.09 8.72
C GLY A 48 7.16 -23.33 9.28
N VAL A 49 6.99 -24.49 8.62
CA VAL A 49 7.54 -25.79 9.03
C VAL A 49 8.57 -26.25 7.99
N CYS A 50 9.81 -26.48 8.41
CA CYS A 50 10.87 -27.03 7.55
C CYS A 50 11.36 -28.37 8.09
N GLY A 51 11.62 -29.33 7.20
CA GLY A 51 12.01 -30.68 7.59
C GLY A 51 12.48 -31.54 6.43
N ALA A 52 12.76 -32.81 6.73
CA ALA A 52 13.01 -33.83 5.72
C ALA A 52 11.73 -34.19 4.98
N LEU A 53 11.82 -34.19 3.66
CA LEU A 53 10.75 -34.63 2.79
C LEU A 53 10.83 -36.14 2.59
N GLU A 54 9.74 -36.82 2.89
CA GLU A 54 9.65 -38.28 2.84
C GLU A 54 8.43 -38.70 2.03
N VAL A 55 8.63 -39.62 1.11
CA VAL A 55 7.53 -40.19 0.33
C VAL A 55 6.75 -41.15 1.21
N ALA A 56 5.43 -40.98 1.27
CA ALA A 56 4.57 -41.88 2.05
C ALA A 56 4.59 -43.32 1.49
N ASP A 57 4.55 -44.31 2.39
CA ASP A 57 4.36 -45.73 2.05
C ASP A 57 3.19 -46.30 2.86
N PRO A 58 2.02 -46.61 2.26
CA PRO A 58 1.73 -46.44 0.83
C PRO A 58 1.60 -44.97 0.41
N LEU A 59 1.85 -44.71 -0.88
CA LEU A 59 1.90 -43.35 -1.45
C LEU A 59 0.59 -42.58 -1.29
N ASP A 60 -0.55 -43.28 -1.24
CA ASP A 60 -1.87 -42.70 -1.05
C ASP A 60 -2.20 -42.40 0.42
N ALA A 61 -1.41 -42.90 1.38
CA ALA A 61 -1.69 -42.82 2.81
C ALA A 61 -3.12 -43.26 3.21
N CYS A 62 -3.75 -44.16 2.46
CA CYS A 62 -5.12 -44.61 2.77
C CYS A 62 -5.15 -45.73 3.82
N THR A 63 -4.01 -46.39 4.04
CA THR A 63 -3.80 -47.33 5.16
C THR A 63 -2.72 -46.78 6.09
N PRO A 64 -2.56 -47.33 7.32
CA PRO A 64 -1.48 -46.94 8.21
C PRO A 64 -0.13 -46.97 7.51
N LEU A 65 0.63 -45.88 7.64
CA LEU A 65 1.92 -45.73 6.97
C LEU A 65 2.91 -46.74 7.54
N ARG A 66 3.67 -47.41 6.68
CA ARG A 66 4.70 -48.39 7.07
C ARG A 66 5.95 -47.71 7.62
N ASN A 67 6.20 -46.48 7.17
CA ASN A 67 7.30 -45.63 7.62
C ASN A 67 6.92 -44.91 8.92
N GLU A 68 6.54 -45.67 9.96
CA GLU A 68 6.22 -45.09 11.27
C GLU A 68 7.49 -44.60 11.95
N PHE A 69 7.51 -43.33 12.32
CA PHE A 69 8.61 -42.75 13.06
C PHE A 69 8.18 -42.51 14.50
N SER A 70 9.05 -42.84 15.45
CA SER A 70 8.86 -42.37 16.83
C SER A 70 8.76 -40.84 16.78
N SER A 71 7.72 -40.28 17.37
CA SER A 71 7.66 -38.83 17.61
C SER A 71 8.42 -38.54 18.90
N ASN A 72 9.73 -38.81 18.94
CA ASN A 72 10.55 -38.33 20.04
C ASN A 72 10.91 -36.86 19.77
N ARG A 73 10.95 -36.03 20.82
CA ARG A 73 11.23 -34.58 20.71
C ARG A 73 12.58 -34.22 20.08
N THR A 74 13.48 -35.19 19.94
CA THR A 74 14.79 -35.06 19.29
C THR A 74 14.79 -35.50 17.83
N ASP A 75 13.70 -36.08 17.34
CA ASP A 75 13.65 -36.63 16.00
C ASP A 75 13.49 -35.53 14.94
N PRO A 76 14.01 -35.78 13.72
CA PRO A 76 13.90 -34.87 12.62
C PRO A 76 12.50 -34.26 12.43
N VAL A 77 12.30 -32.99 12.07
CA VAL A 77 10.99 -32.60 11.50
C VAL A 77 10.83 -33.34 10.16
N LYS A 78 9.73 -34.07 10.00
CA LYS A 78 9.45 -34.85 8.78
C LYS A 78 8.15 -34.40 8.12
N LEU A 79 8.18 -34.34 6.79
CA LEU A 79 7.11 -33.88 5.93
C LEU A 79 6.71 -35.04 5.02
N ALA A 80 5.46 -35.48 5.10
CA ALA A 80 4.96 -36.57 4.25
C ALA A 80 4.56 -36.04 2.87
N LEU A 81 5.01 -36.69 1.80
CA LEU A 81 4.52 -36.48 0.43
C LEU A 81 3.53 -37.58 0.06
N ILE A 82 2.29 -37.18 -0.27
CA ILE A 82 1.14 -38.09 -0.44
C ILE A 82 0.46 -37.80 -1.78
N ILE A 83 0.11 -38.83 -2.55
CA ILE A 83 -0.69 -38.67 -3.78
C ILE A 83 -2.19 -38.57 -3.46
N ARG A 84 -2.89 -37.72 -4.21
CA ARG A 84 -4.36 -37.69 -4.25
C ARG A 84 -4.91 -38.98 -4.88
N GLY A 85 -6.01 -39.50 -4.32
CA GLY A 85 -6.68 -40.71 -4.82
C GLY A 85 -7.19 -41.59 -3.69
N ASP A 86 -8.04 -42.57 -4.02
CA ASP A 86 -8.49 -43.71 -3.21
C ASP A 86 -9.27 -43.45 -1.91
N CYS A 87 -8.90 -42.42 -1.13
CA CYS A 87 -9.55 -42.06 0.13
C CYS A 87 -9.64 -40.54 0.32
N SER A 88 -10.32 -40.12 1.39
CA SER A 88 -10.55 -38.71 1.71
C SER A 88 -9.26 -37.98 2.14
N PHE A 89 -9.18 -36.67 1.93
CA PHE A 89 -8.05 -35.87 2.44
C PHE A 89 -7.90 -36.00 3.96
N GLU A 90 -9.01 -36.03 4.70
CA GLU A 90 -8.99 -36.19 6.15
C GLU A 90 -8.25 -37.47 6.58
N GLU A 91 -8.55 -38.58 5.91
CA GLU A 91 -7.95 -39.88 6.20
C GLU A 91 -6.45 -39.89 5.94
N LYS A 92 -6.02 -39.32 4.80
CA LYS A 92 -4.60 -39.14 4.44
C LYS A 92 -3.84 -38.37 5.52
N ILE A 93 -4.38 -37.23 5.94
CA ILE A 93 -3.73 -36.39 6.95
C ILE A 93 -3.71 -37.07 8.32
N ARG A 94 -4.76 -37.81 8.69
CA ARG A 94 -4.78 -38.57 9.95
C ARG A 94 -3.76 -39.70 9.95
N ASN A 95 -3.59 -40.42 8.84
CA ASN A 95 -2.59 -41.47 8.73
C ASN A 95 -1.16 -40.89 8.76
N ALA A 96 -0.93 -39.75 8.11
CA ALA A 96 0.33 -39.01 8.23
C ALA A 96 0.62 -38.59 9.69
N GLN A 97 -0.38 -38.05 10.40
CA GLN A 97 -0.21 -37.68 11.80
C GLN A 97 0.11 -38.89 12.68
N ARG A 98 -0.57 -40.02 12.50
CA ARG A 98 -0.28 -41.27 13.24
C ARG A 98 1.11 -41.80 12.94
N GLY A 99 1.59 -41.64 11.71
CA GLY A 99 2.95 -41.99 11.29
C GLY A 99 4.06 -41.08 11.84
N GLY A 100 3.71 -40.05 12.63
CA GLY A 100 4.68 -39.16 13.28
C GLY A 100 5.14 -37.98 12.42
N PHE A 101 4.48 -37.71 11.29
CA PHE A 101 4.83 -36.57 10.42
C PHE A 101 4.38 -35.24 11.03
N SER A 102 5.20 -34.20 10.88
CA SER A 102 4.93 -32.84 11.37
C SER A 102 4.11 -32.00 10.38
N ALA A 103 4.19 -32.31 9.09
CA ALA A 103 3.32 -31.76 8.05
C ALA A 103 3.10 -32.78 6.93
N ALA A 104 2.12 -32.51 6.08
CA ALA A 104 1.77 -33.32 4.92
C ALA A 104 1.57 -32.47 3.67
N ILE A 105 2.11 -32.94 2.55
CA ILE A 105 1.99 -32.34 1.23
C ILE A 105 1.21 -33.33 0.37
N VAL A 106 -0.01 -32.97 -0.01
CA VAL A 106 -0.85 -33.78 -0.90
C VAL A 106 -0.74 -33.23 -2.31
N TYR A 107 -0.27 -34.03 -3.26
CA TYR A 107 -0.16 -33.59 -4.65
C TYR A 107 -1.24 -34.21 -5.54
N ASP A 108 -1.65 -33.46 -6.57
CA ASP A 108 -2.71 -33.86 -7.48
C ASP A 108 -2.31 -35.09 -8.34
N ASP A 109 -3.27 -35.93 -8.69
CA ASP A 109 -3.10 -37.08 -9.59
C ASP A 109 -3.25 -36.69 -11.07
N ARG A 110 -3.82 -35.51 -11.32
CA ARG A 110 -4.19 -35.00 -12.65
C ARG A 110 -3.23 -33.90 -13.14
N ASN A 111 -2.88 -33.95 -14.42
CA ASN A 111 -2.07 -32.91 -15.06
C ASN A 111 -2.92 -31.68 -15.36
N GLY A 112 -2.41 -30.48 -15.05
CA GLY A 112 -3.07 -29.21 -15.37
C GLY A 112 -4.36 -28.94 -14.59
N GLY A 113 -4.62 -29.68 -13.50
CA GLY A 113 -5.74 -29.43 -12.61
C GLY A 113 -5.59 -28.12 -11.84
N ASN A 114 -6.70 -27.44 -11.58
CA ASN A 114 -6.72 -26.34 -10.61
C ASN A 114 -6.46 -26.89 -9.21
N LEU A 115 -5.70 -26.16 -8.40
CA LEU A 115 -5.48 -26.51 -6.99
C LEU A 115 -6.83 -26.62 -6.26
N VAL A 116 -6.96 -27.65 -5.43
CA VAL A 116 -8.20 -27.95 -4.70
C VAL A 116 -8.04 -27.64 -3.22
N TYR A 117 -9.07 -27.03 -2.63
CA TYR A 117 -9.14 -26.85 -1.18
C TYR A 117 -9.44 -28.19 -0.50
N MET A 118 -8.55 -28.63 0.39
CA MET A 118 -8.76 -29.81 1.22
C MET A 118 -9.82 -29.51 2.30
N MET A 119 -11.05 -29.94 2.07
CA MET A 119 -12.12 -29.90 3.06
C MET A 119 -12.06 -31.16 3.95
N MET A 120 -11.95 -30.95 5.26
CA MET A 120 -11.81 -32.02 6.26
C MET A 120 -12.28 -31.51 7.64
N ASN A 121 -12.57 -32.43 8.56
CA ASN A 121 -12.89 -32.08 9.94
C ASN A 121 -11.61 -31.83 10.76
N PRO A 122 -11.40 -30.63 11.34
CA PRO A 122 -10.17 -30.32 12.09
C PRO A 122 -10.03 -31.03 13.42
N LYS A 123 -11.08 -31.66 13.95
CA LYS A 123 -11.06 -32.22 15.29
C LYS A 123 -9.98 -33.32 15.41
N GLY A 124 -9.01 -33.09 16.29
CA GLY A 124 -7.91 -34.02 16.55
C GLY A 124 -6.85 -34.08 15.46
N ILE A 125 -6.74 -33.04 14.61
CA ILE A 125 -5.70 -32.92 13.59
C ILE A 125 -4.83 -31.71 13.95
N GLU A 126 -3.54 -31.96 14.15
CA GLU A 126 -2.52 -30.99 14.56
C GLU A 126 -1.47 -30.74 13.47
N VAL A 127 -1.39 -31.65 12.50
CA VAL A 127 -0.43 -31.61 11.39
C VAL A 127 -0.85 -30.57 10.33
N GLN A 128 0.08 -29.74 9.89
CA GLN A 128 -0.16 -28.81 8.77
C GLN A 128 -0.26 -29.59 7.45
N ALA A 129 -1.24 -29.26 6.62
CA ALA A 129 -1.40 -29.88 5.31
C ALA A 129 -1.47 -28.83 4.19
N VAL A 130 -0.81 -29.09 3.06
CA VAL A 130 -0.86 -28.26 1.85
C VAL A 130 -1.15 -29.11 0.62
N PHE A 131 -1.86 -28.53 -0.35
CA PHE A 131 -2.18 -29.16 -1.62
C PHE A 131 -1.35 -28.53 -2.75
N VAL A 132 -0.69 -29.34 -3.57
CA VAL A 132 0.16 -28.89 -4.68
C VAL A 132 -0.22 -29.55 -6.00
N SER A 133 0.22 -28.98 -7.12
CA SER A 133 -0.02 -29.57 -8.44
C SER A 133 0.71 -30.90 -8.61
N LYS A 134 0.26 -31.71 -9.58
CA LYS A 134 0.94 -32.95 -9.95
C LYS A 134 2.42 -32.76 -10.29
N SER A 135 2.72 -31.75 -11.11
CA SER A 135 4.11 -31.44 -11.52
C SER A 135 5.00 -31.09 -10.33
N ALA A 136 4.47 -30.36 -9.36
CA ALA A 136 5.19 -30.04 -8.12
C ALA A 136 5.40 -31.30 -7.28
N GLY A 137 4.38 -32.13 -7.12
CA GLY A 137 4.46 -33.38 -6.38
C GLY A 137 5.43 -34.39 -6.97
N GLU A 138 5.41 -34.58 -8.30
CA GLU A 138 6.36 -35.45 -9.01
C GLU A 138 7.79 -34.93 -8.87
N PHE A 139 7.99 -33.63 -9.02
CA PHE A 139 9.30 -33.01 -8.79
C PHE A 139 9.78 -33.24 -7.35
N LEU A 140 8.92 -33.00 -6.35
CA LEU A 140 9.23 -33.22 -4.94
C LEU A 140 9.52 -34.70 -4.65
N LYS A 141 8.80 -35.63 -5.30
CA LYS A 141 9.01 -37.07 -5.17
C LYS A 141 10.37 -37.50 -5.69
N ASP A 142 10.77 -37.00 -6.86
CA ASP A 142 12.05 -37.34 -7.50
C ASP A 142 13.25 -36.76 -6.74
N HIS A 143 13.01 -35.73 -5.91
CA HIS A 143 14.04 -35.04 -5.14
C HIS A 143 13.91 -35.26 -3.62
N ALA A 144 13.06 -36.18 -3.16
CA ALA A 144 12.93 -36.49 -1.73
C ALA A 144 14.09 -37.39 -1.29
N LYS A 145 15.09 -36.81 -0.59
CA LYS A 145 16.25 -37.56 -0.07
C LYS A 145 16.13 -37.90 1.43
N GLY A 146 15.13 -37.34 2.11
CA GLY A 146 14.97 -37.50 3.56
C GLY A 146 15.98 -36.68 4.36
N GLU A 147 16.60 -35.66 3.76
CA GLU A 147 17.60 -34.82 4.43
C GLU A 147 16.95 -33.64 5.16
N MET A 148 17.50 -33.25 6.31
CA MET A 148 16.92 -32.15 7.10
C MET A 148 16.99 -30.81 6.39
N GLY A 149 15.84 -30.11 6.35
CA GLY A 149 15.72 -28.78 5.75
C GLY A 149 15.59 -28.79 4.23
N GLU A 150 15.37 -29.96 3.62
CA GLU A 150 15.17 -30.12 2.17
C GLU A 150 13.84 -29.52 1.69
N CYS A 151 12.82 -29.49 2.55
CA CYS A 151 11.52 -28.91 2.21
C CYS A 151 11.00 -28.01 3.34
N CYS A 152 10.34 -26.92 2.95
CA CYS A 152 9.77 -25.92 3.85
C CYS A 152 8.37 -25.53 3.40
N ILE A 153 7.43 -25.48 4.34
CA ILE A 153 6.06 -25.01 4.16
C ILE A 153 5.92 -23.69 4.93
N TYR A 154 5.81 -22.58 4.22
CA TYR A 154 5.65 -21.27 4.83
C TYR A 154 4.17 -20.93 5.03
N ALA A 155 3.80 -20.52 6.25
CA ALA A 155 2.44 -20.06 6.52
C ALA A 155 2.22 -18.68 5.89
N GLN A 156 1.37 -18.61 4.85
CA GLN A 156 1.06 -17.37 4.14
C GLN A 156 0.11 -16.47 4.94
N GLN A 157 0.62 -15.82 5.99
CA GLN A 157 -0.19 -14.92 6.84
C GLN A 157 -0.01 -13.42 6.51
N ASN A 158 1.15 -12.97 6.02
CA ASN A 158 1.41 -11.52 5.99
C ASN A 158 1.21 -10.84 4.62
N GLY A 159 1.41 -11.49 3.48
CA GLY A 159 1.35 -10.78 2.19
C GLY A 159 -0.01 -10.11 1.90
N ARG A 160 -1.11 -10.75 2.28
CA ARG A 160 -2.47 -10.30 1.90
C ARG A 160 -3.00 -9.16 2.76
N ALA A 161 -2.66 -9.11 4.05
CA ALA A 161 -3.09 -8.02 4.93
C ALA A 161 -2.35 -6.72 4.59
N TRP A 162 -1.03 -6.78 4.44
CA TRP A 162 -0.19 -5.62 4.11
C TRP A 162 -0.55 -5.02 2.75
N THR A 163 -0.85 -5.85 1.76
CA THR A 163 -1.30 -5.39 0.44
C THR A 163 -2.66 -4.71 0.51
N VAL A 164 -3.62 -5.24 1.29
CA VAL A 164 -4.91 -4.58 1.51
C VAL A 164 -4.73 -3.23 2.20
N PHE A 165 -3.93 -3.15 3.27
CA PHE A 165 -3.64 -1.88 3.95
C PHE A 165 -2.96 -0.86 3.02
N ALA A 166 -2.02 -1.30 2.18
CA ALA A 166 -1.37 -0.44 1.19
C ALA A 166 -2.36 0.09 0.14
N ILE A 167 -3.26 -0.75 -0.37
CA ILE A 167 -4.30 -0.35 -1.33
C ILE A 167 -5.27 0.66 -0.69
N CYS A 168 -5.69 0.43 0.56
CA CYS A 168 -6.55 1.36 1.30
C CYS A 168 -5.85 2.70 1.57
N PHE A 169 -4.55 2.68 1.89
CA PHE A 169 -3.79 3.91 2.11
C PHE A 169 -3.65 4.72 0.81
N LEU A 170 -3.30 4.07 -0.29
CA LEU A 170 -3.20 4.70 -1.61
C LEU A 170 -4.55 5.32 -2.05
N SER A 171 -5.67 4.62 -1.84
CA SER A 171 -6.99 5.15 -2.21
C SER A 171 -7.37 6.39 -1.38
N LEU A 172 -7.07 6.40 -0.08
CA LEU A 172 -7.32 7.56 0.79
C LEU A 172 -6.48 8.78 0.37
N VAL A 173 -5.21 8.58 0.01
CA VAL A 173 -4.35 9.67 -0.48
C VAL A 173 -4.92 10.28 -1.77
N VAL A 174 -5.36 9.44 -2.71
CA VAL A 174 -5.98 9.91 -3.96
C VAL A 174 -7.24 10.74 -3.66
N ILE A 175 -8.13 10.26 -2.80
CA ILE A 175 -9.35 10.99 -2.40
C ILE A 175 -8.99 12.33 -1.74
N ALA A 176 -8.02 12.35 -0.84
CA ALA A 176 -7.57 13.58 -0.18
C ALA A 176 -7.04 14.61 -1.17
N VAL A 177 -6.24 14.19 -2.16
CA VAL A 177 -5.75 15.07 -3.24
C VAL A 177 -6.91 15.65 -4.04
N PHE A 178 -7.91 14.84 -4.41
CA PHE A 178 -9.09 15.33 -5.11
C PHE A 178 -9.88 16.36 -4.28
N LEU A 179 -10.05 16.14 -2.98
CA LEU A 179 -10.71 17.09 -2.08
C LEU A 179 -9.93 18.41 -1.95
N VAL A 180 -8.61 18.33 -1.84
CA VAL A 180 -7.73 19.51 -1.79
C VAL A 180 -7.84 20.31 -3.08
N ILE A 181 -7.81 19.66 -4.25
CA ILE A 181 -7.98 20.34 -5.55
C ILE A 181 -9.38 20.97 -5.63
N ALA A 182 -10.44 20.24 -5.28
CA ALA A 182 -11.80 20.71 -5.30
C ALA A 182 -12.03 21.91 -4.36
N PHE A 183 -11.27 22.02 -3.27
CA PHE A 183 -11.40 23.10 -2.30
C PHE A 183 -10.50 24.30 -2.59
N ILE A 184 -9.28 24.07 -3.08
CA ILE A 184 -8.31 25.12 -3.43
C ILE A 184 -8.67 25.79 -4.75
N ALA A 185 -9.10 25.04 -5.78
CA ALA A 185 -9.38 25.61 -7.10
C ALA A 185 -10.49 26.70 -7.09
N PRO A 186 -11.63 26.55 -6.39
CA PRO A 186 -12.65 27.59 -6.30
C PRO A 186 -12.19 28.78 -5.46
N ARG A 187 -11.47 28.54 -4.35
CA ARG A 187 -10.96 29.61 -3.48
C ARG A 187 -9.90 30.45 -4.16
N SER A 188 -8.99 29.81 -4.89
CA SER A 188 -8.00 30.48 -5.75
C SER A 188 -8.69 31.38 -6.78
N LEU A 189 -9.69 30.86 -7.50
CA LEU A 189 -10.39 31.61 -8.54
C LEU A 189 -11.24 32.75 -7.98
N SER A 190 -11.91 32.54 -6.83
CA SER A 190 -12.66 33.58 -6.12
C SER A 190 -11.75 34.69 -5.60
N ASN A 191 -10.61 34.34 -4.98
CA ASN A 191 -9.66 35.31 -4.47
C ASN A 191 -8.98 36.10 -5.61
N TRP A 192 -8.71 35.45 -6.75
CA TRP A 192 -8.25 36.13 -7.98
C TRP A 192 -9.31 37.09 -8.54
N ARG A 193 -10.58 36.70 -8.56
CA ARG A 193 -11.69 37.59 -8.98
C ARG A 193 -11.90 38.77 -8.01
N GLY A 194 -11.72 38.56 -6.71
CA GLY A 194 -11.81 39.62 -5.70
C GLY A 194 -10.65 40.63 -5.78
N ARG A 195 -9.44 40.17 -6.11
CA ARG A 195 -8.25 41.03 -6.21
C ARG A 195 -8.22 41.90 -7.48
N ASN A 196 -8.89 41.47 -8.55
CA ASN A 196 -9.15 42.29 -9.74
C ASN A 196 -10.35 43.23 -9.59
N SER A 197 -11.03 43.23 -8.44
CA SER A 197 -12.16 44.13 -8.14
C SER A 197 -11.74 45.31 -7.23
N VAL A 198 -10.46 45.69 -7.22
CA VAL A 198 -10.11 47.07 -6.86
C VAL A 198 -10.48 47.93 -8.07
N ARG A 199 -11.69 48.50 -8.04
CA ARG A 199 -12.15 49.45 -9.06
C ARG A 199 -11.17 50.64 -9.10
N SER A 200 -10.30 50.65 -10.10
CA SER A 200 -9.55 51.85 -10.47
C SER A 200 -10.54 52.98 -10.73
N VAL A 201 -10.39 54.09 -10.02
CA VAL A 201 -11.19 55.29 -10.27
C VAL A 201 -10.84 55.79 -11.67
N ASP A 202 -11.85 56.01 -12.50
CA ASP A 202 -11.65 56.49 -13.87
C ASP A 202 -11.05 57.91 -13.82
N THR A 203 -9.93 58.12 -14.52
CA THR A 203 -9.21 59.41 -14.58
C THR A 203 -10.13 60.57 -14.98
N LYS A 204 -11.15 60.30 -15.80
CA LYS A 204 -12.16 61.30 -16.20
C LYS A 204 -12.99 61.82 -15.04
N MET A 205 -13.28 60.97 -14.04
CA MET A 205 -14.01 61.40 -12.84
C MET A 205 -13.13 62.28 -11.94
N VAL A 206 -11.83 61.99 -11.86
CA VAL A 206 -10.87 62.78 -11.07
C VAL A 206 -10.60 64.15 -11.71
N GLU A 207 -10.65 64.24 -13.04
CA GLU A 207 -10.51 65.50 -13.76
C GLU A 207 -11.69 66.44 -13.58
N ALA A 208 -12.89 65.90 -13.39
CA ALA A 208 -14.13 66.64 -13.22
C ALA A 208 -14.35 67.18 -11.79
N LEU A 209 -13.46 66.89 -10.83
CA LEU A 209 -13.61 67.36 -9.45
C LEU A 209 -13.45 68.88 -9.34
N PRO A 210 -14.22 69.54 -8.45
CA PRO A 210 -14.11 70.98 -8.19
C PRO A 210 -12.70 71.36 -7.75
N ARG A 211 -12.19 72.48 -8.29
CA ARG A 211 -10.88 73.03 -7.94
C ARG A 211 -11.03 74.31 -7.15
N VAL A 212 -10.32 74.42 -6.04
CA VAL A 212 -10.32 75.60 -5.17
C VAL A 212 -8.88 75.99 -4.88
N THR A 213 -8.57 77.28 -4.92
CA THR A 213 -7.24 77.78 -4.54
C THR A 213 -7.18 77.96 -3.03
N PHE A 214 -6.20 77.34 -2.39
CA PHE A 214 -5.98 77.49 -0.95
C PHE A 214 -5.44 78.88 -0.62
N SER A 215 -5.99 79.47 0.44
CA SER A 215 -5.50 80.71 1.02
C SER A 215 -5.76 80.72 2.51
N SER A 216 -4.67 80.78 3.28
CA SER A 216 -4.60 80.87 4.75
C SER A 216 -5.40 82.06 5.31
N ALA A 217 -5.60 83.12 4.52
CA ALA A 217 -6.34 84.33 4.88
C ALA A 217 -7.88 84.16 4.88
N ARG A 218 -8.43 83.07 4.33
CA ARG A 218 -9.89 82.83 4.21
C ARG A 218 -10.35 81.54 4.89
N LEU A 219 -9.81 81.24 6.07
CA LEU A 219 -10.05 80.00 6.81
C LEU A 219 -11.48 79.82 7.39
N SER A 220 -12.48 80.56 6.90
CA SER A 220 -13.80 80.63 7.55
C SER A 220 -14.96 79.98 6.80
N GLN A 221 -14.76 79.33 5.63
CA GLN A 221 -15.96 78.86 4.90
C GLN A 221 -15.88 77.64 3.97
N CYS A 222 -14.78 76.90 3.82
CA CYS A 222 -14.80 75.77 2.87
C CYS A 222 -13.95 74.53 3.19
N CYS A 223 -12.90 74.63 4.01
CA CYS A 223 -11.97 73.53 4.24
C CYS A 223 -11.74 73.35 5.73
N THR A 224 -12.08 72.18 6.28
CA THR A 224 -11.97 71.87 7.71
C THR A 224 -10.59 71.33 8.11
N GLY A 225 -9.59 71.39 7.23
CA GLY A 225 -8.22 70.94 7.49
C GLY A 225 -7.18 71.73 6.71
N GLU A 226 -5.98 71.88 7.30
CA GLU A 226 -4.80 72.54 6.73
C GLU A 226 -3.84 71.54 6.06
N THR A 227 -4.21 70.26 6.04
CA THR A 227 -3.37 69.15 5.60
C THR A 227 -4.13 68.25 4.64
N CYS A 228 -3.47 67.77 3.59
CA CYS A 228 -4.03 66.88 2.60
C CYS A 228 -4.37 65.49 3.18
N ALA A 229 -5.62 65.04 3.10
CA ALA A 229 -6.05 63.74 3.60
C ALA A 229 -5.46 62.52 2.83
N ILE A 230 -4.78 62.76 1.70
CA ILE A 230 -4.20 61.72 0.83
C ILE A 230 -2.68 61.64 1.00
N CYS A 231 -1.95 62.75 0.84
CA CYS A 231 -0.49 62.78 0.99
C CYS A 231 -0.01 63.19 2.39
N LEU A 232 -0.90 63.67 3.26
CA LEU A 232 -0.61 64.12 4.63
C LEU A 232 0.39 65.30 4.70
N GLU A 233 0.47 66.09 3.64
CA GLU A 233 1.28 67.31 3.54
C GLU A 233 0.40 68.55 3.79
N ASP A 234 0.96 69.57 4.43
CA ASP A 234 0.28 70.84 4.72
C ASP A 234 0.14 71.70 3.45
N TYR A 235 -0.96 72.45 3.34
CA TYR A 235 -1.24 73.28 2.16
C TYR A 235 -0.44 74.59 2.17
N GLU A 236 0.07 74.99 1.00
CA GLU A 236 0.71 76.29 0.80
C GLU A 236 -0.23 77.30 0.13
N ASP A 237 -0.03 78.60 0.42
CA ASP A 237 -0.82 79.67 -0.16
C ASP A 237 -0.67 79.73 -1.69
N GLY A 238 -1.80 79.65 -2.40
CA GLY A 238 -1.84 79.65 -3.87
C GLY A 238 -1.92 78.27 -4.51
N GLU A 239 -1.89 77.18 -3.73
CA GLU A 239 -2.07 75.83 -4.24
C GLU A 239 -3.48 75.55 -4.74
N ILE A 240 -3.61 74.74 -5.79
CA ILE A 240 -4.89 74.35 -6.38
C ILE A 240 -5.29 72.98 -5.84
N LEU A 241 -6.29 72.95 -4.97
CA LEU A 241 -6.82 71.75 -4.35
C LEU A 241 -8.01 71.20 -5.13
N LYS A 242 -8.14 69.87 -5.18
CA LYS A 242 -9.34 69.20 -5.67
C LYS A 242 -10.18 68.72 -4.49
N VAL A 243 -11.41 69.18 -4.41
CA VAL A 243 -12.33 68.81 -3.32
C VAL A 243 -13.02 67.50 -3.65
N LEU A 244 -12.92 66.52 -2.76
CA LEU A 244 -13.62 65.25 -2.93
C LEU A 244 -15.14 65.40 -2.70
N PRO A 245 -15.99 64.51 -3.22
CA PRO A 245 -17.45 64.60 -3.01
C PRO A 245 -17.87 64.55 -1.53
N CYS A 246 -17.03 64.00 -0.65
CA CYS A 246 -17.20 64.00 0.81
C CYS A 246 -16.75 65.30 1.50
N GLN A 247 -16.33 66.32 0.74
CA GLN A 247 -15.92 67.65 1.21
C GLN A 247 -14.69 67.64 2.13
N HIS A 248 -13.78 66.70 1.86
CA HIS A 248 -12.43 66.65 2.43
C HIS A 248 -11.39 67.04 1.38
#